data_AF-A0A7L4R2C1-F1
#
_entry.id   AF-A0A7L4R2C1-F1
#
_cell.length_a   1.000
_cell.length_b   1.000
_cell.length_c   1.000
_cell.angle_alpha   90.00
_cell.angle_beta   90.00
_cell.angle_gamma   90.00
#
_symmetry.space_group_name_H-M   'P 1'
#
loop_
_entity.id
_entity.type
_entity.pdbx_description
1 polymer ?
#
loop_
_entity_poly.entity_id
_entity_poly.type
_entity_poly.pdbx_seq_one_letter_code
_entity_poly.pdbx_strand_id
1 'polypeptide(L)'
;MTPRRLFIFVEGSDDRRFFSRVIVPLLGGDYASVEIITYASMKSVKVCRFVRSITAMDHDFIMCGDIDQERNVKAKKAVLKSRFCVLSDDRIVIIIQEIESWYLAGLDERSQRRLALRSYRTTNHITKEMFNHMIPRFYTSRIAFMADILDLFSIGVALEKNRSFTYFFTRFITPSGIRPGTVRPESASSVKAGTIGEKTAGEGTGAGPGESGTDEISAKPVNNTERREGEGL
;
A
#
# COMPACT_ATOMS: atom_id res chain seq x y z
N MET A 1 -3.36 -25.01 -18.46
CA MET A 1 -3.09 -23.98 -17.44
C MET A 1 -3.98 -22.79 -17.74
N THR A 2 -4.67 -22.25 -16.74
CA THR A 2 -5.42 -20.99 -16.91
C THR A 2 -4.43 -19.84 -17.09
N PRO A 3 -4.65 -18.93 -18.05
CA PRO A 3 -3.77 -17.78 -18.24
C PRO A 3 -3.77 -16.92 -16.96
N ARG A 4 -2.59 -16.59 -16.44
CA ARG A 4 -2.45 -15.84 -15.18
C ARG A 4 -2.85 -14.38 -15.39
N ARG A 5 -3.70 -13.85 -14.50
CA ARG A 5 -4.21 -12.48 -14.55
C ARG A 5 -3.68 -11.69 -13.36
N LEU A 6 -3.52 -10.38 -13.52
CA LEU A 6 -3.12 -9.46 -12.45
C LEU A 6 -4.23 -8.45 -12.17
N PHE A 7 -4.53 -8.24 -10.90
CA PHE A 7 -5.49 -7.24 -10.43
C PHE A 7 -4.78 -6.16 -9.60
N ILE A 8 -4.87 -4.90 -10.02
CA ILE A 8 -4.29 -3.76 -9.31
C ILE A 8 -5.41 -3.01 -8.60
N PHE A 9 -5.40 -3.06 -7.27
CA PHE A 9 -6.30 -2.31 -6.42
C PHE A 9 -5.71 -0.93 -6.17
N VAL A 10 -6.48 0.12 -6.49
CA VAL A 10 -6.08 1.52 -6.29
C VAL A 10 -7.19 2.29 -5.56
N GLU A 11 -6.90 3.45 -4.97
CA GLU A 11 -7.88 4.15 -4.15
C GLU A 11 -8.95 4.83 -5.01
N GLY A 12 -8.53 5.68 -5.96
CA GLY A 12 -9.43 6.57 -6.70
C GLY A 12 -9.29 6.53 -8.23
N SER A 13 -10.01 7.46 -8.87
CA SER A 13 -10.01 7.62 -10.33
C SER A 13 -8.68 8.17 -10.86
N ASP A 14 -8.00 9.00 -10.08
CA ASP A 14 -6.73 9.63 -10.48
C ASP A 14 -5.60 8.58 -10.51
N ASP A 15 -5.59 7.67 -9.53
CA ASP A 15 -4.78 6.47 -9.52
C ASP A 15 -5.09 5.60 -10.74
N ARG A 16 -6.37 5.27 -10.97
CA ARG A 16 -6.77 4.43 -12.10
C ARG A 16 -6.27 5.01 -13.43
N ARG A 17 -6.37 6.33 -13.61
CA ARG A 17 -5.86 7.02 -14.81
C ARG A 17 -4.35 6.86 -14.94
N PHE A 18 -3.60 7.07 -13.85
CA PHE A 18 -2.15 6.91 -13.86
C PHE A 18 -1.74 5.47 -14.19
N PHE A 19 -2.28 4.50 -13.44
CA PHE A 19 -1.95 3.09 -13.59
C PHE A 19 -2.33 2.57 -14.98
N SER A 20 -3.49 2.95 -15.51
CA SER A 20 -3.89 2.52 -16.86
C SER A 20 -2.97 3.07 -17.96
N ARG A 21 -2.50 4.32 -17.83
CA ARG A 21 -1.69 4.98 -18.87
C ARG A 21 -0.20 4.65 -18.77
N VAL A 22 0.32 4.46 -17.56
CA VAL A 22 1.75 4.33 -17.29
C VAL A 22 2.12 2.89 -16.91
N ILE A 23 1.40 2.29 -15.95
CA ILE A 23 1.83 1.03 -15.33
C ILE A 23 1.36 -0.20 -16.13
N VAL A 24 0.11 -0.24 -16.55
CA VAL A 24 -0.46 -1.38 -17.28
C VAL A 24 0.33 -1.71 -18.56
N PRO A 25 0.73 -0.72 -19.39
CA PRO A 25 1.56 -1.00 -20.57
C PRO A 25 2.91 -1.64 -20.26
N LEU A 26 3.48 -1.37 -19.08
CA LEU A 26 4.78 -1.92 -18.65
C LEU A 26 4.68 -3.36 -18.14
N LEU A 27 3.47 -3.83 -17.84
CA LEU A 27 3.19 -5.20 -17.38
C LEU A 27 2.78 -6.12 -18.53
N GLY A 28 2.84 -5.62 -19.78
CA GLY A 28 2.51 -6.38 -20.98
C GLY A 28 3.49 -7.54 -21.20
N GLY A 29 2.95 -8.74 -21.41
CA GLY A 29 3.74 -9.95 -21.70
C GLY A 29 3.88 -10.93 -20.52
N ASP A 30 3.76 -10.46 -19.27
CA ASP A 30 3.83 -11.31 -18.07
C ASP A 30 2.48 -11.88 -17.64
N TYR A 31 1.40 -11.22 -18.03
CA TYR A 31 0.03 -11.57 -17.66
C TYR A 31 -0.87 -11.58 -18.89
N ALA A 32 -1.86 -12.46 -18.88
CA ALA A 32 -2.88 -12.52 -19.91
C ALA A 32 -3.77 -11.26 -19.92
N SER A 33 -3.97 -10.67 -18.75
CA SER A 33 -4.64 -9.38 -18.59
C SER A 33 -4.25 -8.71 -17.28
N VAL A 34 -4.22 -7.38 -17.28
CA VAL A 34 -4.10 -6.56 -16.07
C VAL A 34 -5.37 -5.74 -15.88
N GLU A 35 -6.05 -5.92 -14.75
CA GLU A 35 -7.30 -5.22 -14.42
C GLU A 35 -7.07 -4.24 -13.26
N ILE A 36 -7.69 -3.06 -13.32
CA ILE A 36 -7.62 -2.06 -12.25
C ILE A 36 -8.96 -1.98 -11.52
N ILE A 37 -8.92 -2.10 -10.19
CA ILE A 37 -10.09 -2.04 -9.30
C ILE A 37 -9.93 -0.85 -8.35
N THR A 38 -10.85 0.12 -8.41
CA THR A 38 -10.90 1.24 -7.45
C THR A 38 -11.62 0.80 -6.18
N TYR A 39 -10.92 0.78 -5.03
CA TYR A 39 -11.45 0.19 -3.80
C TYR A 39 -11.92 1.18 -2.74
N ALA A 40 -11.59 2.48 -2.83
CA ALA A 40 -11.88 3.42 -1.74
C ALA A 40 -13.39 3.52 -1.42
N SER A 41 -14.24 3.44 -2.45
CA SER A 41 -15.70 3.47 -2.34
C SER A 41 -16.34 2.09 -2.08
N MET A 42 -15.54 1.02 -2.02
CA MET A 42 -16.04 -0.33 -1.80
C MET A 42 -16.14 -0.66 -0.32
N LYS A 43 -17.22 -1.35 0.07
CA LYS A 43 -17.31 -1.97 1.40
C LYS A 43 -16.15 -2.94 1.59
N SER A 44 -15.49 -2.92 2.75
CA SER A 44 -14.32 -3.78 3.03
C SER A 44 -14.59 -5.26 2.79
N VAL A 45 -15.80 -5.75 3.13
CA VAL A 45 -16.22 -7.13 2.87
C VAL A 45 -16.18 -7.48 1.38
N LYS A 46 -16.49 -6.53 0.49
CA LYS A 46 -16.44 -6.73 -0.97
C LYS A 46 -15.00 -6.82 -1.46
N VAL A 47 -14.12 -5.94 -0.98
CA VAL A 47 -12.67 -5.99 -1.27
C VAL A 47 -12.08 -7.32 -0.83
N CYS A 48 -12.35 -7.72 0.41
CA CYS A 48 -12.03 -9.03 0.97
C CYS A 48 -12.46 -10.20 0.08
N ARG A 49 -13.70 -10.18 -0.41
CA ARG A 49 -14.23 -11.24 -1.27
C ARG A 49 -13.48 -11.29 -2.59
N PHE A 50 -13.15 -10.15 -3.19
CA PHE A 50 -12.33 -10.13 -4.40
C PHE A 50 -10.94 -10.70 -4.16
N VAL A 51 -10.23 -10.24 -3.13
CA VAL A 51 -8.89 -10.74 -2.79
C VAL A 51 -8.91 -12.26 -2.61
N ARG A 52 -9.85 -12.80 -1.83
CA ARG A 52 -9.99 -14.25 -1.63
C ARG A 52 -10.27 -14.99 -2.94
N SER A 53 -11.16 -14.45 -3.78
CA SER A 53 -11.50 -15.05 -5.07
C SER A 53 -10.29 -15.10 -6.02
N ILE A 54 -9.57 -13.98 -6.14
CA ILE A 54 -8.35 -13.87 -6.98
C ILE A 54 -7.31 -14.89 -6.53
N THR A 55 -7.04 -14.97 -5.22
CA THR A 55 -6.11 -15.96 -4.66
C THR A 55 -6.56 -17.40 -4.90
N ALA A 56 -7.85 -17.71 -4.72
CA ALA A 56 -8.39 -19.05 -4.94
C ALA A 56 -8.31 -19.50 -6.42
N MET A 57 -8.31 -18.55 -7.36
CA MET A 57 -8.15 -18.80 -8.80
C MET A 57 -6.68 -18.80 -9.27
N ASP A 58 -5.71 -18.73 -8.36
CA ASP A 58 -4.27 -18.63 -8.66
C ASP A 58 -3.95 -17.44 -9.60
N HIS A 59 -4.55 -16.29 -9.30
CA HIS A 59 -4.26 -15.02 -9.94
C HIS A 59 -3.50 -14.09 -8.98
N ASP A 60 -2.79 -13.11 -9.53
CA ASP A 60 -2.03 -12.14 -8.74
C ASP A 60 -2.84 -10.89 -8.47
N PHE A 61 -2.52 -10.22 -7.36
CA PHE A 61 -2.96 -8.86 -7.13
C PHE A 61 -1.86 -8.00 -6.50
N ILE A 62 -2.01 -6.69 -6.67
CA ILE A 62 -1.23 -5.66 -5.99
C ILE A 62 -2.23 -4.65 -5.42
N MET A 63 -2.05 -4.25 -4.16
CA MET A 63 -2.85 -3.21 -3.53
C MET A 63 -2.00 -1.97 -3.30
N CYS A 64 -2.40 -0.86 -3.93
CA CYS A 64 -1.75 0.43 -3.85
C CYS A 64 -2.60 1.39 -3.03
N GLY A 65 -1.97 2.16 -2.14
CA GLY A 65 -2.63 3.26 -1.44
C GLY A 65 -1.65 4.37 -1.10
N ASP A 66 -2.17 5.58 -0.95
CA ASP A 66 -1.37 6.75 -0.60
C ASP A 66 -0.93 6.69 0.88
N ILE A 67 0.21 7.29 1.24
CA ILE A 67 0.61 7.34 2.66
C ILE A 67 -0.25 8.37 3.43
N ASP A 68 -0.76 9.39 2.74
CA ASP A 68 -1.51 10.51 3.31
C ASP A 68 -0.76 11.13 4.52
N GLN A 69 -1.38 11.06 5.70
CA GLN A 69 -0.91 11.57 6.98
C GLN A 69 -0.28 10.48 7.87
N GLU A 70 -0.14 9.25 7.37
CA GLU A 70 0.44 8.16 8.14
C GLU A 70 1.94 8.38 8.36
N ARG A 71 2.40 8.09 9.58
CA ARG A 71 3.77 8.39 10.01
C ARG A 71 4.84 7.70 9.17
N ASN A 72 4.55 6.50 8.66
CA ASN A 72 5.44 5.71 7.81
C ASN A 72 4.69 4.61 7.05
N VAL A 73 5.38 4.00 6.09
CA VAL A 73 4.87 2.89 5.25
C VAL A 73 4.34 1.72 6.08
N LYS A 74 5.01 1.37 7.19
CA LYS A 74 4.59 0.24 8.05
C LYS A 74 3.25 0.53 8.72
N ALA A 75 3.03 1.76 9.19
CA ALA A 75 1.77 2.19 9.76
C ALA A 75 0.63 2.12 8.75
N LYS A 76 0.81 2.68 7.53
CA LYS A 76 -0.20 2.60 6.47
C LYS A 76 -0.50 1.15 6.06
N LYS A 77 0.50 0.27 5.96
CA LYS A 77 0.28 -1.16 5.71
C LYS A 77 -0.55 -1.82 6.81
N ALA A 78 -0.31 -1.49 8.08
CA ALA A 78 -1.10 -2.01 9.20
C ALA A 78 -2.57 -1.57 9.12
N VAL A 79 -2.84 -0.31 8.74
CA VAL A 79 -4.19 0.20 8.50
C VAL A 79 -4.90 -0.55 7.37
N LEU A 80 -4.21 -0.79 6.24
CA LEU A 80 -4.80 -1.56 5.13
C LEU A 80 -5.09 -3.01 5.53
N LYS A 81 -4.21 -3.63 6.32
CA LYS A 81 -4.40 -5.01 6.83
C LYS A 81 -5.50 -5.14 7.88
N SER A 82 -5.73 -4.11 8.70
CA SER A 82 -6.84 -4.12 9.65
C SER A 82 -8.18 -3.89 8.93
N ARG A 83 -8.17 -3.05 7.90
CA ARG A 83 -9.37 -2.76 7.10
C ARG A 83 -9.76 -3.90 6.16
N PHE A 84 -8.78 -4.59 5.58
CA PHE A 84 -9.00 -5.63 4.58
C PHE A 84 -8.33 -6.94 4.98
N CYS A 85 -9.05 -8.04 4.84
CA CYS A 85 -8.60 -9.36 5.22
C CYS A 85 -7.55 -9.92 4.24
N VAL A 86 -6.64 -10.76 4.77
CA VAL A 86 -5.70 -11.60 4.01
C VAL A 86 -4.86 -10.78 3.03
N LEU A 87 -4.15 -9.78 3.55
CA LEU A 87 -3.13 -9.05 2.81
C LEU A 87 -1.75 -9.38 3.39
N SER A 88 -0.86 -9.90 2.54
CA SER A 88 0.55 -10.03 2.85
C SER A 88 1.29 -8.74 2.45
N ASP A 89 2.31 -8.37 3.23
CA ASP A 89 3.00 -7.08 3.10
C ASP A 89 3.66 -6.88 1.72
N ASP A 90 4.02 -7.97 1.06
CA ASP A 90 4.64 -8.03 -0.26
C ASP A 90 3.66 -7.74 -1.41
N ARG A 91 2.35 -7.78 -1.14
CA ARG A 91 1.28 -7.39 -2.08
C ARG A 91 0.80 -5.96 -1.89
N ILE A 92 1.26 -5.26 -0.85
CA ILE A 92 0.88 -3.87 -0.57
C ILE A 92 2.01 -2.91 -0.97
N VAL A 93 1.68 -1.92 -1.79
CA VAL A 93 2.53 -0.79 -2.14
C VAL A 93 1.94 0.48 -1.56
N ILE A 94 2.78 1.24 -0.87
CA ILE A 94 2.41 2.57 -0.37
C ILE A 94 3.07 3.61 -1.28
N ILE A 95 2.25 4.47 -1.87
CA ILE A 95 2.68 5.60 -2.69
C ILE A 95 3.13 6.71 -1.73
N ILE A 96 4.26 7.35 -2.03
CA ILE A 96 4.83 8.42 -1.22
C ILE A 96 4.95 9.71 -2.06
N GLN A 97 4.33 10.82 -1.68
CA GLN A 97 3.36 10.92 -0.57
C GLN A 97 1.96 10.46 -0.98
N GLU A 98 1.52 10.90 -2.15
CA GLU A 98 0.23 10.57 -2.76
C GLU A 98 0.43 10.39 -4.27
N ILE A 99 -0.57 9.89 -5.01
CA ILE A 99 -0.41 9.64 -6.47
C ILE A 99 0.03 10.88 -7.26
N GLU A 100 -0.30 12.09 -6.82
CA GLU A 100 0.13 13.37 -7.42
C GLU A 100 1.66 13.49 -7.46
N SER A 101 2.34 12.94 -6.47
CA SER A 101 3.80 12.87 -6.45
C SER A 101 4.35 12.03 -7.61
N TRP A 102 3.64 10.96 -7.99
CA TRP A 102 4.00 10.12 -9.13
C TRP A 102 3.75 10.85 -10.44
N TYR A 103 2.61 11.54 -10.59
CA TYR A 103 2.32 12.36 -11.77
C TYR A 103 3.47 13.33 -12.08
N LEU A 104 3.96 14.07 -11.07
CA LEU A 104 5.07 15.01 -11.30
C LEU A 104 6.44 14.34 -11.46
N ALA A 105 6.61 13.09 -10.99
CA ALA A 105 7.90 12.42 -10.99
C ALA A 105 8.45 12.21 -12.40
N GLY A 106 7.58 11.99 -13.38
CA GLY A 106 7.99 11.73 -14.77
C GLY A 106 8.35 12.97 -15.58
N LEU A 107 8.27 14.18 -15.02
CA LEU A 107 8.53 15.41 -15.75
C LEU A 107 10.00 15.82 -15.61
N ASP A 108 10.73 15.83 -16.73
CA ASP A 108 12.04 16.48 -16.80
C ASP A 108 11.91 18.01 -16.74
N GLU A 109 13.04 18.72 -16.61
CA GLU A 109 12.98 20.18 -16.49
C GLU A 109 12.35 20.87 -17.70
N ARG A 110 12.53 20.29 -18.90
CA ARG A 110 11.94 20.83 -20.12
C ARG A 110 10.41 20.71 -20.10
N SER A 111 9.90 19.56 -19.68
CA SER A 111 8.47 19.28 -19.54
C SER A 111 7.85 20.12 -18.44
N GLN A 112 8.55 20.30 -17.30
CA GLN A 112 8.13 21.21 -16.23
C GLN A 112 7.97 22.64 -16.76
N ARG A 113 8.96 23.17 -17.48
CA ARG A 113 8.86 24.50 -18.11
C ARG A 113 7.70 24.60 -19.10
N ARG A 114 7.49 23.56 -19.93
CA ARG A 114 6.37 23.51 -20.89
C ARG A 114 5.00 23.57 -20.19
N LEU A 115 4.89 23.01 -18.99
CA LEU A 115 3.68 23.04 -18.16
C LEU A 115 3.62 24.23 -17.20
N ALA A 116 4.50 25.23 -17.36
CA ALA A 116 4.61 26.40 -16.49
C ALA A 116 4.84 26.05 -14.99
N LEU A 117 5.51 24.92 -14.73
CA LEU A 117 5.89 24.47 -13.39
C LEU A 117 7.31 24.92 -13.03
N ARG A 118 7.56 25.06 -11.73
CA ARG A 118 8.92 25.22 -11.21
C ARG A 118 9.70 23.92 -11.36
N SER A 119 11.03 24.01 -11.41
CA SER A 119 11.88 22.82 -11.43
C SER A 119 11.92 22.18 -10.05
N TYR A 120 11.77 20.85 -10.01
CA TYR A 120 11.86 20.05 -8.78
C TYR A 120 12.75 18.84 -9.01
N ARG A 121 13.68 18.60 -8.07
CA ARG A 121 14.59 17.45 -8.09
C ARG A 121 13.97 16.17 -7.53
N THR A 122 12.99 16.29 -6.64
CA THR A 122 12.28 15.15 -6.06
C THR A 122 10.82 15.50 -5.83
N THR A 123 9.94 14.50 -5.89
CA THR A 123 8.50 14.67 -5.65
C THR A 123 7.99 13.94 -4.41
N ASN A 124 8.87 13.32 -3.62
CA ASN A 124 8.49 12.49 -2.45
C ASN A 124 7.67 13.22 -1.36
N HIS A 125 7.59 14.55 -1.40
CA HIS A 125 6.91 15.40 -0.42
C HIS A 125 5.70 16.14 -1.03
N ILE A 126 5.35 15.85 -2.28
CA ILE A 126 4.23 16.50 -2.95
C ILE A 126 2.93 15.86 -2.46
N THR A 127 2.11 16.66 -1.79
CA THR A 127 0.71 16.34 -1.48
C THR A 127 -0.23 16.80 -2.59
N LYS A 128 -1.47 16.34 -2.56
CA LYS A 128 -2.56 16.77 -3.44
C LYS A 128 -2.87 18.25 -3.33
N GLU A 129 -2.80 18.83 -2.14
CA GLU A 129 -2.98 20.28 -1.95
C GLU A 129 -1.86 21.03 -2.65
N MET A 130 -0.60 20.63 -2.45
CA MET A 130 0.53 21.25 -3.14
C MET A 130 0.38 21.13 -4.66
N PHE A 131 0.03 19.95 -5.16
CA PHE A 131 -0.22 19.72 -6.58
C PHE A 131 -1.34 20.62 -7.11
N ASN A 132 -2.46 20.74 -6.40
CA ASN A 132 -3.59 21.59 -6.79
C ASN A 132 -3.19 23.06 -6.92
N HIS A 133 -2.35 23.56 -6.01
CA HIS A 133 -1.83 24.93 -6.07
C HIS A 133 -0.84 25.15 -7.22
N MET A 134 -0.23 24.08 -7.75
CA MET A 134 0.69 24.16 -8.88
C MET A 134 -0.03 24.25 -10.24
N ILE A 135 -1.33 23.92 -10.30
CA ILE A 135 -2.08 23.92 -11.55
C ILE A 135 -2.16 25.35 -12.11
N PRO A 136 -1.57 25.62 -13.29
CA PRO A 136 -1.65 26.94 -13.89
C PRO A 136 -3.10 27.36 -14.17
N ARG A 137 -3.42 28.63 -13.93
CA ARG A 137 -4.79 29.17 -14.05
C ARG A 137 -5.43 29.03 -15.43
N PHE A 138 -4.63 28.83 -16.48
CA PHE A 138 -5.13 28.63 -17.85
C PHE A 138 -5.66 27.21 -18.10
N TYR A 139 -5.40 26.25 -17.21
CA TYR A 139 -6.02 24.93 -17.30
C TYR A 139 -7.50 25.00 -16.91
N THR A 140 -8.35 24.45 -17.76
CA THR A 140 -9.79 24.39 -17.55
C THR A 140 -10.20 23.40 -16.45
N SER A 141 -9.34 22.41 -16.16
CA SER A 141 -9.55 21.45 -15.08
C SER A 141 -8.26 20.76 -14.66
N ARG A 142 -8.25 20.22 -13.44
CA ARG A 142 -7.21 19.31 -12.95
C ARG A 142 -7.00 18.10 -13.86
N ILE A 143 -8.09 17.56 -14.43
CA ILE A 143 -8.03 16.40 -15.33
C ILE A 143 -7.26 16.74 -16.61
N ALA A 144 -7.49 17.92 -17.19
CA ALA A 144 -6.76 18.37 -18.38
C ALA A 144 -5.26 18.51 -18.08
N PHE A 145 -4.92 19.11 -16.94
CA PHE A 145 -3.52 19.23 -16.51
C PHE A 145 -2.85 17.85 -16.31
N MET A 146 -3.53 16.92 -15.66
CA MET A 146 -3.02 15.55 -15.48
C MET A 146 -2.84 14.81 -16.81
N ALA A 147 -3.71 15.04 -17.80
CA ALA A 147 -3.57 14.44 -19.12
C ALA A 147 -2.29 14.93 -19.81
N ASP A 148 -2.04 16.23 -19.79
CA ASP A 148 -0.81 16.82 -20.36
C ASP A 148 0.46 16.32 -19.65
N ILE A 149 0.39 16.10 -18.33
CA ILE A 149 1.49 15.47 -17.58
C ILE A 149 1.75 14.06 -18.11
N LEU A 150 0.71 13.25 -18.29
CA LEU A 150 0.84 11.88 -18.76
C LEU A 150 1.39 11.79 -20.19
N ASP A 151 1.06 12.76 -21.05
CA ASP A 151 1.61 12.84 -22.41
C ASP A 151 3.10 13.21 -22.45
N LEU A 152 3.62 13.78 -21.37
CA LEU A 152 5.03 14.13 -21.19
C LEU A 152 5.80 13.16 -20.27
N PHE A 153 5.15 12.10 -19.81
CA PHE A 153 5.67 11.29 -18.73
C PHE A 153 6.88 10.44 -19.15
N SER A 154 8.01 10.61 -18.46
CA SER A 154 9.20 9.79 -18.63
C SER A 154 9.40 8.84 -17.45
N ILE A 155 9.42 7.53 -17.72
CA ILE A 155 9.69 6.49 -16.71
C ILE A 155 11.06 6.70 -16.07
N GLY A 156 12.10 6.94 -16.88
CA GLY A 156 13.47 7.12 -16.38
C GLY A 156 13.57 8.26 -15.38
N VAL A 157 12.93 9.39 -15.68
CA VAL A 157 12.89 10.55 -14.77
C VAL A 157 12.10 10.22 -13.50
N ALA A 158 10.99 9.50 -13.61
CA ALA A 158 10.19 9.09 -12.46
C ALA A 158 10.98 8.19 -11.49
N LEU A 159 11.81 7.29 -12.02
CA LEU A 159 12.70 6.41 -11.23
C LEU A 159 13.77 7.20 -10.45
N GLU A 160 14.18 8.37 -10.93
CA GLU A 160 15.13 9.24 -10.24
C GLU A 160 14.44 10.13 -9.20
N LYS A 161 13.24 10.64 -9.51
CA LYS A 161 12.59 11.69 -8.71
C LYS A 161 11.73 11.18 -7.55
N ASN A 162 11.19 9.97 -7.63
CA ASN A 162 10.27 9.44 -6.62
C ASN A 162 10.62 8.02 -6.16
N ARG A 163 10.97 7.89 -4.88
CA ARG A 163 11.44 6.62 -4.29
C ARG A 163 10.37 5.53 -4.27
N SER A 164 9.10 5.90 -4.13
CA SER A 164 8.01 4.93 -4.10
C SER A 164 7.66 4.42 -5.50
N PHE A 165 7.80 5.27 -6.53
CA PHE A 165 7.74 4.84 -7.92
C PHE A 165 8.89 3.89 -8.25
N THR A 166 10.12 4.24 -7.86
CA THR A 166 11.30 3.36 -8.01
C THR A 166 11.10 2.02 -7.32
N TYR A 167 10.55 2.02 -6.10
CA TYR A 167 10.24 0.81 -5.35
C TYR A 167 9.23 -0.06 -6.09
N PHE A 168 8.12 0.53 -6.57
CA PHE A 168 7.11 -0.20 -7.35
C PHE A 168 7.75 -0.82 -8.60
N PHE A 169 8.48 -0.03 -9.38
CA PHE A 169 9.06 -0.47 -10.64
C PHE A 169 10.06 -1.60 -10.42
N THR A 170 10.99 -1.46 -9.47
CA THR A 170 11.99 -2.50 -9.15
C THR A 170 11.34 -3.79 -8.69
N ARG A 171 10.22 -3.70 -7.97
CA ARG A 171 9.55 -4.84 -7.36
C ARG A 171 8.66 -5.62 -8.32
N PHE A 172 7.97 -4.93 -9.23
CA PHE A 172 6.90 -5.52 -10.04
C PHE A 172 7.12 -5.45 -11.55
N ILE A 173 8.03 -4.59 -12.03
CA ILE A 173 8.30 -4.41 -13.46
C ILE A 173 9.67 -4.99 -13.82
N THR A 174 10.72 -4.65 -13.08
CA THR A 174 12.06 -5.19 -13.35
C THR A 174 12.09 -6.68 -12.98
N PRO A 175 12.61 -7.56 -13.86
CA PRO A 175 12.81 -8.98 -13.56
C PRO A 175 13.95 -9.18 -12.57
N SER A 176 13.73 -8.77 -11.32
CA SER A 176 14.48 -9.28 -10.18
C SER A 176 13.92 -10.68 -9.96
N GLY A 177 14.73 -11.74 -10.11
CA GLY A 177 14.31 -13.16 -10.09
C GLY A 177 13.61 -13.69 -8.81
N ILE A 178 13.04 -12.81 -7.98
CA ILE A 178 12.26 -13.13 -6.79
C ILE A 178 10.91 -12.41 -6.91
N ARG A 179 9.94 -13.08 -7.52
CA ARG A 179 8.54 -12.63 -7.51
C ARG A 179 7.93 -12.92 -6.12
N PRO A 180 7.41 -11.91 -5.41
CA PRO A 180 6.65 -12.15 -4.19
C PRO A 180 5.35 -12.89 -4.50
N GLY A 181 5.18 -14.08 -3.89
CA GLY A 181 3.90 -14.77 -3.88
C GLY A 181 3.88 -16.20 -4.41
N THR A 182 5.02 -16.78 -4.81
CA THR A 182 5.11 -18.22 -5.07
C THR A 182 5.54 -18.98 -3.81
N VAL A 183 4.82 -18.82 -2.70
CA VAL A 183 4.89 -19.83 -1.64
C VAL A 183 3.87 -20.90 -2.03
N ARG A 184 4.34 -21.90 -2.79
CA ARG A 184 3.61 -23.17 -2.91
C ARG A 184 3.58 -23.79 -1.51
N PRO A 185 2.41 -24.20 -0.98
CA PRO A 185 2.42 -25.17 0.10
C PRO A 185 3.00 -26.45 -0.51
N GLU A 186 4.17 -26.86 -0.04
CA GLU A 186 4.65 -28.21 -0.33
C GLU A 186 3.59 -29.18 0.16
N SER A 187 3.08 -29.97 -0.78
CA SER A 187 2.18 -31.07 -0.53
C SER A 187 2.83 -32.04 0.46
N ALA A 188 2.19 -32.22 1.61
CA ALA A 188 2.50 -33.27 2.54
C ALA A 188 2.28 -34.66 1.88
N SER A 189 3.36 -35.42 1.70
CA SER A 189 3.46 -36.90 1.74
C SER A 189 4.95 -37.24 1.50
N SER A 190 5.67 -38.09 2.21
CA SER A 190 5.27 -39.32 2.88
C SER A 190 6.26 -39.72 3.98
N VAL A 191 5.68 -40.27 5.03
CA VAL A 191 6.20 -41.18 6.05
C VAL A 191 7.39 -42.04 5.61
N LYS A 192 8.44 -42.11 6.45
CA LYS A 192 9.11 -43.38 6.76
C LYS A 192 9.34 -43.50 8.27
N ALA A 193 8.86 -44.62 8.80
CA ALA A 193 8.99 -45.07 10.17
C ALA A 193 10.44 -45.49 10.50
N GLY A 194 10.81 -45.33 11.77
CA GLY A 194 12.13 -45.68 12.33
C GLY A 194 12.13 -45.69 13.86
N THR A 195 11.40 -46.65 14.40
CA THR A 195 11.32 -47.27 15.74
C THR A 195 12.56 -47.21 16.69
N ILE A 196 12.25 -46.88 17.96
CA ILE A 196 12.78 -47.30 19.30
C ILE A 196 14.16 -46.81 19.80
N GLY A 197 14.14 -46.27 21.03
CA GLY A 197 15.29 -46.08 21.92
C GLY A 197 14.92 -45.45 23.27
N GLU A 198 14.46 -46.28 24.19
CA GLU A 198 14.05 -46.04 25.59
C GLU A 198 15.21 -45.59 26.52
N LYS A 199 14.94 -44.72 27.53
CA LYS A 199 15.27 -44.92 28.98
C LYS A 199 15.21 -43.65 29.87
N THR A 200 14.38 -43.77 30.93
CA THR A 200 14.55 -43.41 32.38
C THR A 200 14.96 -41.98 32.79
N ALA A 201 14.22 -41.21 33.59
CA ALA A 201 13.69 -41.35 34.98
C ALA A 201 14.56 -40.63 36.05
N GLY A 202 13.89 -39.93 36.98
CA GLY A 202 14.44 -39.28 38.19
C GLY A 202 13.82 -37.90 38.42
N GLU A 203 12.66 -37.76 39.07
CA GLU A 203 12.43 -37.60 40.54
C GLU A 203 13.05 -36.34 41.17
N GLY A 204 12.22 -35.54 41.85
CA GLY A 204 12.67 -34.39 42.65
C GLY A 204 11.53 -33.47 43.11
N THR A 205 10.85 -33.89 44.18
CA THR A 205 9.81 -33.21 44.98
C THR A 205 10.24 -31.90 45.66
N GLY A 206 9.30 -31.00 45.97
CA GLY A 206 9.50 -29.96 47.00
C GLY A 206 8.42 -28.87 47.10
N ALA A 207 7.76 -28.79 48.26
CA ALA A 207 6.63 -27.94 48.68
C ALA A 207 6.82 -26.40 48.65
N GLY A 208 5.70 -25.65 48.63
CA GLY A 208 5.60 -24.18 48.83
C GLY A 208 5.72 -23.75 50.31
N PRO A 209 5.07 -22.68 50.82
CA PRO A 209 4.36 -21.54 50.20
C PRO A 209 4.90 -20.15 50.68
N GLY A 210 4.36 -19.03 50.21
CA GLY A 210 4.67 -17.70 50.75
C GLY A 210 3.78 -16.56 50.22
N GLU A 211 3.10 -15.88 51.15
CA GLU A 211 2.20 -14.74 50.98
C GLU A 211 2.91 -13.42 50.60
N SER A 212 2.17 -12.44 50.07
CA SER A 212 2.01 -11.06 50.61
C SER A 212 1.77 -9.96 49.55
N GLY A 213 0.97 -8.95 49.93
CA GLY A 213 0.89 -7.59 49.37
C GLY A 213 -0.22 -7.36 48.34
N THR A 214 -1.46 -6.97 48.66
CA THR A 214 -2.02 -5.67 49.09
C THR A 214 -1.69 -4.43 48.24
N ASP A 215 -2.78 -3.75 47.90
CA ASP A 215 -2.96 -2.33 47.57
C ASP A 215 -2.53 -1.79 46.20
N GLU A 216 -3.53 -1.49 45.35
CA GLU A 216 -3.51 -0.24 44.58
C GLU A 216 -4.92 0.25 44.18
N ILE A 217 -5.42 1.17 45.01
CA ILE A 217 -5.98 2.50 44.67
C ILE A 217 -6.95 2.62 43.48
N SER A 218 -8.20 2.86 43.90
CA SER A 218 -9.31 3.43 43.14
C SER A 218 -9.00 4.85 42.65
N ALA A 219 -9.22 5.12 41.36
CA ALA A 219 -9.29 6.46 40.80
C ALA A 219 -10.55 6.62 39.93
N LYS A 220 -11.49 7.44 40.42
CA LYS A 220 -12.64 7.97 39.67
C LYS A 220 -12.17 9.08 38.71
N PRO A 221 -12.73 9.23 37.51
CA PRO A 221 -12.55 10.45 36.73
C PRO A 221 -13.47 11.57 37.23
N VAL A 222 -12.85 12.73 37.44
CA VAL A 222 -13.47 14.02 37.76
C VAL A 222 -14.06 14.61 36.48
N ASN A 223 -15.37 14.89 36.49
CA ASN A 223 -16.03 15.76 35.52
C ASN A 223 -15.65 17.21 35.81
N ASN A 224 -15.18 17.93 34.79
CA ASN A 224 -15.02 19.38 34.88
C ASN A 224 -15.83 20.09 33.79
N THR A 225 -16.97 20.61 34.22
CA THR A 225 -17.45 21.98 34.03
C THR A 225 -17.19 22.67 32.67
N GLU A 226 -18.23 22.76 31.84
CA GLU A 226 -18.42 23.84 30.87
C GLU A 226 -19.46 24.84 31.41
N ARG A 227 -19.03 26.09 31.63
CA ARG A 227 -19.86 27.30 31.65
C ARG A 227 -19.02 28.51 31.28
N ARG A 228 -19.41 29.20 30.20
CA ARG A 228 -19.48 30.68 29.96
C ARG A 228 -19.66 30.88 28.45
N GLU A 229 -20.82 31.35 27.97
CA GLU A 229 -21.37 32.73 27.97
C GLU A 229 -20.83 33.63 26.84
N GLY A 230 -21.77 34.32 26.16
CA GLY A 230 -21.60 35.51 25.32
C GLY A 230 -21.75 35.25 23.82
N GLU A 231 -22.91 35.43 23.17
CA GLU A 231 -23.61 36.68 22.79
C GLU A 231 -22.85 37.62 21.84
N GLY A 232 -23.49 37.95 20.71
CA GLY A 232 -23.60 39.34 20.26
C GLY A 232 -22.90 39.76 18.96
N LEU A 233 -23.76 40.03 17.95
CA LEU A 233 -23.58 40.83 16.71
C LEU A 233 -22.94 40.15 15.50
#